data_AF-A0A924Y8X9-F1
#
_entry.id   AF-A0A924Y8X9-F1
#
_cell.length_a   1.000
_cell.length_b   1.000
_cell.length_c   1.000
_cell.angle_alpha   90.00
_cell.angle_beta   90.00
_cell.angle_gamma   90.00
#
_symmetry.space_group_name_H-M   'P 1'
#
loop_
_entity.id
_entity.type
_entity.pdbx_description
1 polymer ?
#
loop_
_entity_poly.entity_id
_entity_poly.type
_entity_poly.pdbx_seq_one_letter_code
_entity_poly.pdbx_strand_id
1 'polypeptide(L)'
;MTNWERIAREAQEKATTAAKDAQDRGRQVAEERFKEAQDRIREAQEAASQHARQRAEEAQELARRASEAMPRGMFVRLLSFVFGIPLLPLLVFAYGTGRYAGLPFICATAVCATIGLFEYFRGLRYRGYAPIDAPAYVAVILLQFAAWNVSRGKLINFIPVLLAVFTLGTTIYAILRKNKEPLVNISLTIFGVVYVGWLFSYLVFLRSLPGVVAMPLPFGGHFPEAARGAWLVLYVFAVTWGADAGAYFVGMRWGKRPLAPRLSPKKTVEGAVGGIMAAMVMSVLWGTWIGLPWMHCL
;
A
#
# COMPACT_ATOMS: atom_id res chain seq x y z
N MET A 1 -40.67 97.67 26.79
CA MET A 1 -39.55 96.91 26.21
C MET A 1 -38.99 97.73 25.07
N THR A 2 -37.73 98.15 25.18
CA THR A 2 -37.04 99.10 24.28
C THR A 2 -36.57 98.41 22.99
N ASN A 3 -36.42 99.17 21.90
CA ASN A 3 -36.09 98.71 20.54
C ASN A 3 -34.85 97.77 20.47
N TRP A 4 -33.92 97.90 21.41
CA TRP A 4 -32.72 97.07 21.52
C TRP A 4 -32.99 95.61 21.93
N GLU A 5 -34.02 95.35 22.74
CA GLU A 5 -34.37 93.99 23.17
C GLU A 5 -34.96 93.15 22.03
N ARG A 6 -35.64 93.79 21.08
CA ARG A 6 -36.21 93.12 19.89
C ARG A 6 -35.12 92.72 18.89
N ILE A 7 -34.18 93.64 18.61
CA ILE A 7 -33.04 93.37 17.71
C ILE A 7 -32.13 92.27 18.29
N ALA A 8 -31.90 92.28 19.60
CA ALA A 8 -31.12 91.24 20.27
C ALA A 8 -31.81 89.86 20.17
N ARG A 9 -33.13 89.78 20.36
CA ARG A 9 -33.89 88.53 20.19
C ARG A 9 -33.87 88.02 18.75
N GLU A 10 -34.09 88.88 17.76
CA GLU A 10 -34.05 88.48 16.34
C GLU A 10 -32.65 88.02 15.90
N ALA A 11 -31.60 88.68 16.39
CA ALA A 11 -30.23 88.26 16.11
C ALA A 11 -29.91 86.91 16.78
N GLN A 12 -30.37 86.70 18.02
CA GLN A 12 -30.19 85.45 18.74
C GLN A 12 -30.98 84.30 18.11
N GLU A 13 -32.20 84.56 17.63
CA GLU A 13 -33.04 83.58 16.93
C GLU A 13 -32.48 83.21 15.56
N LYS A 14 -31.94 84.18 14.80
CA LYS A 14 -31.22 83.89 13.55
C LYS A 14 -29.94 83.11 13.79
N ALA A 15 -29.19 83.43 14.85
CA ALA A 15 -27.97 82.70 15.20
C ALA A 15 -28.26 81.26 15.64
N THR A 16 -29.31 81.01 16.43
CA THR A 16 -29.70 79.66 16.84
C THR A 16 -30.25 78.84 15.67
N THR A 17 -31.02 79.47 14.77
CA THR A 17 -31.53 78.79 13.57
C THR A 17 -30.39 78.44 12.61
N ALA A 18 -29.45 79.36 12.37
CA ALA A 18 -28.27 79.09 11.55
C ALA A 18 -27.36 78.01 12.16
N ALA A 19 -27.19 77.98 13.48
CA ALA A 19 -26.43 76.94 14.17
C ALA A 19 -27.08 75.56 14.04
N LYS A 20 -28.42 75.50 14.13
CA LYS A 20 -29.19 74.26 13.98
C LYS A 20 -29.12 73.74 12.54
N ASP A 21 -29.29 74.61 11.55
CA ASP A 21 -29.16 74.26 10.12
C ASP A 21 -27.75 73.78 9.75
N ALA A 22 -26.71 74.35 10.36
CA ALA A 22 -25.33 73.92 10.16
C ALA A 22 -25.08 72.53 10.79
N GLN A 23 -25.65 72.28 11.97
CA GLN A 23 -25.56 70.99 12.65
C GLN A 23 -26.31 69.89 11.87
N ASP A 24 -27.52 70.18 11.39
CA ASP A 24 -28.34 69.24 10.62
C ASP A 24 -27.70 68.92 9.26
N ARG A 25 -27.13 69.91 8.57
CA ARG A 25 -26.33 69.68 7.35
C ARG A 25 -25.08 68.84 7.63
N GLY A 26 -24.36 69.12 8.72
CA GLY A 26 -23.20 68.33 9.12
C GLY A 26 -23.56 66.87 9.41
N ARG A 27 -24.71 66.63 10.04
CA ARG A 27 -25.23 65.30 10.32
C ARG A 27 -25.63 64.56 9.04
N GLN A 28 -26.33 65.20 8.12
CA GLN A 28 -26.71 64.60 6.84
C GLN A 28 -25.49 64.20 6.01
N VAL A 29 -24.49 65.07 5.91
CA VAL A 29 -23.23 64.76 5.20
C VAL A 29 -22.46 63.62 5.87
N ALA A 30 -22.49 63.53 7.20
CA ALA A 30 -21.88 62.42 7.93
C ALA A 30 -22.62 61.09 7.69
N GLU A 31 -23.95 61.10 7.69
CA GLU A 31 -24.78 59.93 7.42
C GLU A 31 -24.62 59.44 5.96
N GLU A 32 -24.55 60.35 4.98
CA GLU A 32 -24.27 60.01 3.58
C GLU A 32 -22.89 59.37 3.41
N ARG A 33 -21.84 59.98 3.98
CA ARG A 33 -20.47 59.42 3.92
C ARG A 33 -20.36 58.08 4.63
N PHE A 34 -21.08 57.89 5.73
CA PHE A 34 -21.12 56.62 6.43
C PHE A 34 -21.78 55.54 5.58
N LYS A 35 -22.87 55.87 4.89
CA LYS A 35 -23.58 54.97 3.98
C LYS A 35 -22.71 54.59 2.78
N GLU A 36 -22.05 55.56 2.14
CA GLU A 36 -21.10 55.31 1.05
C GLU A 36 -19.92 54.43 1.49
N ALA A 37 -19.40 54.64 2.71
CA ALA A 37 -18.33 53.81 3.25
C ALA A 37 -18.79 52.36 3.49
N GLN A 38 -20.02 52.17 4.00
CA GLN A 38 -20.60 50.83 4.15
C GLN A 38 -20.81 50.13 2.82
N ASP A 39 -21.31 50.85 1.81
CA ASP A 39 -21.53 50.31 0.47
C ASP A 39 -20.21 49.88 -0.18
N ARG A 40 -19.15 50.69 -0.07
CA ARG A 40 -17.79 50.31 -0.55
C ARG A 40 -17.21 49.09 0.17
N ILE A 41 -17.42 48.98 1.48
CA ILE A 41 -16.97 47.80 2.25
C ILE A 41 -17.72 46.56 1.79
N ARG A 42 -19.04 46.67 1.56
CA ARG A 42 -19.87 45.58 1.07
C ARG A 42 -19.46 45.15 -0.34
N GLU A 43 -19.26 46.08 -1.26
CA GLU A 43 -18.78 45.79 -2.62
C GLU A 43 -17.39 45.12 -2.60
N ALA A 44 -16.47 45.60 -1.76
CA ALA A 44 -15.16 44.99 -1.59
C ALA A 44 -15.24 43.56 -1.03
N GLN A 45 -16.14 43.32 -0.07
CA GLN A 45 -16.41 41.98 0.47
C GLN A 45 -17.03 41.04 -0.56
N GLU A 46 -18.01 41.53 -1.33
CA GLU A 46 -18.65 40.76 -2.40
C GLU A 46 -17.63 40.40 -3.49
N ALA A 47 -16.82 41.35 -3.95
CA ALA A 47 -15.75 41.11 -4.92
C ALA A 47 -14.69 40.11 -4.41
N ALA A 48 -14.25 40.25 -3.15
CA ALA A 48 -13.32 39.31 -2.53
C ALA A 48 -13.91 37.90 -2.41
N SER A 49 -15.21 37.80 -2.08
CA SER A 49 -15.92 36.53 -1.98
C SER A 49 -16.08 35.85 -3.36
N GLN A 50 -16.33 36.63 -4.42
CA GLN A 50 -16.42 36.13 -5.79
C GLN A 50 -15.06 35.63 -6.28
N HIS A 51 -13.99 36.38 -6.06
CA HIS A 51 -12.63 35.95 -6.36
C HIS A 51 -12.23 34.67 -5.60
N ALA A 52 -12.63 34.56 -4.34
CA ALA A 52 -12.38 33.36 -3.54
C ALA A 52 -13.17 32.15 -4.09
N ARG A 53 -14.42 32.34 -4.52
CA ARG A 53 -15.24 31.30 -5.15
C ARG A 53 -14.65 30.83 -6.48
N GLN A 54 -14.25 31.76 -7.35
CA GLN A 54 -13.62 31.43 -8.64
C GLN A 54 -12.33 30.62 -8.45
N ARG A 55 -11.45 31.02 -7.52
CA ARG A 55 -10.24 30.24 -7.20
C ARG A 55 -10.56 28.86 -6.63
N ALA A 56 -11.61 28.75 -5.81
CA ALA A 56 -12.06 27.47 -5.29
C ALA A 56 -12.59 26.57 -6.41
N GLU A 57 -13.35 27.11 -7.36
CA GLU A 57 -13.86 26.41 -8.54
C GLU A 57 -12.71 25.95 -9.46
N GLU A 58 -11.73 26.82 -9.77
CA GLU A 58 -10.54 26.48 -10.55
C GLU A 58 -9.71 25.37 -9.87
N ALA A 59 -9.50 25.47 -8.55
CA ALA A 59 -8.79 24.45 -7.79
C ALA A 59 -9.55 23.11 -7.77
N GLN A 60 -10.88 23.16 -7.67
CA GLN A 60 -11.72 21.97 -7.76
C GLN A 60 -11.68 21.35 -9.16
N GLU A 61 -11.69 22.16 -10.21
CA GLU A 61 -11.61 21.68 -11.59
C GLU A 61 -10.24 21.06 -11.90
N LEU A 62 -9.14 21.68 -11.45
CA LEU A 62 -7.80 21.11 -11.52
C LEU A 62 -7.71 19.77 -10.77
N ALA A 63 -8.26 19.69 -9.56
CA ALA A 63 -8.30 18.47 -8.77
C ALA A 63 -9.14 17.38 -9.46
N ARG A 64 -10.26 17.76 -10.08
CA ARG A 64 -11.12 16.85 -10.85
C ARG A 64 -10.42 16.33 -12.09
N ARG A 65 -9.80 17.21 -12.90
CA ARG A 65 -9.00 16.83 -14.08
C ARG A 65 -7.83 15.93 -13.71
N ALA A 66 -7.14 16.20 -12.59
CA ALA A 66 -6.10 15.31 -12.07
C ALA A 66 -6.65 13.94 -11.62
N SER A 67 -7.85 13.91 -11.02
CA SER A 67 -8.52 12.67 -10.60
C SER A 67 -9.04 11.84 -11.78
N GLU A 68 -9.43 12.50 -12.86
CA GLU A 68 -9.87 11.89 -14.12
C GLU A 68 -8.69 11.37 -14.95
N ALA A 69 -7.55 12.09 -14.95
CA ALA A 69 -6.33 11.68 -15.64
C ALA A 69 -5.64 10.46 -15.01
N MET A 70 -5.76 10.28 -13.69
CA MET A 70 -5.33 9.06 -13.01
C MET A 70 -6.38 8.61 -12.01
N PRO A 71 -7.21 7.59 -12.34
CA PRO A 71 -8.08 6.95 -11.36
C PRO A 71 -7.25 6.59 -10.13
N ARG A 72 -7.73 6.89 -8.92
CA ARG A 72 -6.97 6.64 -7.67
C ARG A 72 -6.36 5.23 -7.60
N GLY A 73 -7.05 4.23 -8.17
CA GLY A 73 -6.54 2.86 -8.28
C GLY A 73 -5.33 2.69 -9.21
N MET A 74 -5.24 3.46 -10.31
CA MET A 74 -4.09 3.44 -11.23
C MET A 74 -2.87 4.12 -10.63
N PHE A 75 -3.07 5.22 -9.90
CA PHE A 75 -1.99 5.89 -9.17
C PHE A 75 -1.37 4.99 -8.09
N VAL A 76 -2.20 4.30 -7.31
CA VAL A 76 -1.73 3.33 -6.30
C VAL A 76 -0.99 2.15 -6.94
N ARG A 77 -1.46 1.66 -8.10
CA ARG A 77 -0.75 0.62 -8.87
C ARG A 77 0.61 1.13 -9.35
N LEU A 78 0.67 2.33 -9.92
CA LEU A 78 1.91 2.92 -10.41
C LEU A 78 2.93 3.09 -9.28
N LEU A 79 2.50 3.63 -8.13
CA LEU A 79 3.34 3.72 -6.94
C LEU A 79 3.84 2.33 -6.50
N SER A 80 2.96 1.34 -6.46
CA SER A 80 3.34 -0.03 -6.10
C SER A 80 4.39 -0.62 -7.05
N PHE A 81 4.32 -0.32 -8.35
CA PHE A 81 5.33 -0.73 -9.32
C PHE A 81 6.66 0.02 -9.13
N VAL A 82 6.61 1.35 -9.01
CA VAL A 82 7.79 2.20 -8.90
C VAL A 82 8.57 1.93 -7.62
N PHE A 83 7.89 1.65 -6.50
CA PHE A 83 8.54 1.37 -5.24
C PHE A 83 8.74 -0.12 -5.01
N GLY A 84 7.78 -0.97 -5.37
CA GLY A 84 7.82 -2.40 -5.09
C GLY A 84 8.83 -3.17 -5.92
N ILE A 85 8.93 -2.89 -7.24
CA ILE A 85 9.88 -3.59 -8.10
C ILE A 85 11.34 -3.30 -7.70
N PRO A 86 11.78 -2.05 -7.46
CA PRO A 86 13.15 -1.79 -7.02
C PRO A 86 13.44 -2.21 -5.58
N LEU A 87 12.42 -2.15 -4.70
CA LEU A 87 12.55 -2.59 -3.31
C LEU A 87 12.87 -4.09 -3.21
N LEU A 88 12.34 -4.92 -4.11
CA LEU A 88 12.57 -6.36 -4.08
C LEU A 88 14.07 -6.71 -4.27
N PRO A 89 14.76 -6.32 -5.36
CA PRO A 89 16.21 -6.48 -5.49
C PRO A 89 16.99 -5.83 -4.34
N LEU A 90 16.60 -4.63 -3.89
CA LEU A 90 17.26 -3.97 -2.77
C LEU A 90 17.25 -4.85 -1.51
N LEU A 91 16.08 -5.41 -1.15
CA LEU A 91 15.95 -6.31 -0.02
C LEU A 91 16.66 -7.64 -0.27
N VAL A 92 16.56 -8.20 -1.48
CA VAL A 92 17.16 -9.48 -1.91
C VAL A 92 18.70 -9.41 -1.97
N PHE A 93 19.30 -8.25 -2.22
CA PHE A 93 20.75 -8.05 -2.20
C PHE A 93 21.26 -7.34 -0.95
N ALA A 94 20.39 -7.02 0.01
CA ALA A 94 20.79 -6.49 1.31
C ALA A 94 21.53 -7.55 2.14
N TYR A 95 22.80 -7.79 1.83
CA TYR A 95 23.72 -8.58 2.65
C TYR A 95 24.29 -7.64 3.72
N GLY A 96 23.63 -7.56 4.87
CA GLY A 96 24.16 -6.84 6.02
C GLY A 96 25.58 -7.31 6.38
N THR A 97 26.33 -6.48 7.10
CA THR A 97 27.69 -6.81 7.55
C THR A 97 27.68 -7.79 8.72
N GLY A 98 28.47 -8.88 8.63
CA GLY A 98 28.69 -9.83 9.73
C GLY A 98 27.46 -10.65 10.16
N ARG A 99 27.21 -10.74 11.47
CA ARG A 99 26.18 -11.61 12.10
C ARG A 99 24.72 -11.30 11.67
N TYR A 100 24.49 -10.12 11.09
CA TYR A 100 23.18 -9.64 10.66
C TYR A 100 22.93 -9.78 9.14
N ALA A 101 23.81 -10.49 8.42
CA ALA A 101 23.62 -10.79 7.01
C ALA A 101 22.25 -11.43 6.74
N GLY A 102 21.45 -10.81 5.87
CA GLY A 102 20.11 -11.27 5.48
C GLY A 102 18.96 -10.80 6.39
N LEU A 103 19.22 -10.14 7.53
CA LEU A 103 18.18 -9.68 8.46
C LEU A 103 17.09 -8.81 7.79
N PRO A 104 17.43 -7.80 6.94
CA PRO A 104 16.41 -6.97 6.29
C PRO A 104 15.44 -7.79 5.42
N PHE A 105 15.96 -8.79 4.70
CA PHE A 105 15.16 -9.65 3.85
C PHE A 105 14.23 -10.55 4.67
N ILE A 106 14.72 -11.11 5.78
CA ILE A 106 13.91 -11.98 6.63
C ILE A 106 12.79 -11.18 7.29
N CYS A 107 13.11 -9.99 7.79
CA CYS A 107 12.10 -9.08 8.33
C CYS A 107 11.03 -8.75 7.26
N ALA A 108 11.46 -8.45 6.03
CA ALA A 108 10.52 -8.20 4.93
C ALA A 108 9.65 -9.43 4.63
N THR A 109 10.24 -10.63 4.55
CA THR A 109 9.46 -11.85 4.33
C THR A 109 8.51 -12.16 5.48
N ALA A 110 8.90 -11.88 6.73
CA ALA A 110 8.04 -12.06 7.89
C ALA A 110 6.88 -11.07 7.89
N VAL A 111 7.12 -9.82 7.51
CA VAL A 111 6.06 -8.81 7.33
C VAL A 111 5.10 -9.24 6.23
N CYS A 112 5.60 -9.62 5.05
CA CYS A 112 4.76 -10.10 3.95
C CYS A 112 3.94 -11.34 4.32
N ALA A 113 4.56 -12.33 4.98
CA ALA A 113 3.85 -13.53 5.44
C ALA A 113 2.80 -13.21 6.52
N THR A 114 3.08 -12.26 7.41
CA THR A 114 2.11 -11.81 8.44
C THR A 114 0.93 -11.09 7.79
N ILE A 115 1.18 -10.21 6.81
CA ILE A 115 0.13 -9.55 6.04
C ILE A 115 -0.70 -10.60 5.27
N GLY A 116 -0.05 -11.56 4.62
CA GLY A 116 -0.73 -12.65 3.93
C GLY A 116 -1.61 -13.49 4.87
N LEU A 117 -1.13 -13.80 6.08
CA LEU A 117 -1.90 -14.53 7.08
C LEU A 117 -3.09 -13.69 7.58
N PHE A 118 -2.90 -12.38 7.75
CA PHE A 118 -3.96 -11.46 8.12
C PHE A 118 -5.07 -11.43 7.08
N GLU A 119 -4.74 -11.34 5.79
CA GLU A 119 -5.73 -11.37 4.72
C GLU A 119 -6.46 -12.71 4.64
N TYR A 120 -5.72 -13.81 4.82
CA TYR A 120 -6.28 -15.15 4.88
C TYR A 120 -7.30 -15.27 6.02
N PHE A 121 -6.95 -14.90 7.25
CA PHE A 121 -7.86 -14.94 8.40
C PHE A 121 -9.04 -13.98 8.25
N ARG A 122 -8.82 -12.78 7.71
CA ARG A 122 -9.90 -11.85 7.39
C ARG A 122 -10.89 -12.48 6.41
N GLY A 123 -10.40 -13.15 5.37
CA GLY A 123 -11.21 -13.91 4.41
C GLY A 123 -12.06 -15.02 5.05
N LEU A 124 -11.48 -15.75 6.00
CA LEU A 124 -12.20 -16.79 6.75
C LEU A 124 -13.29 -16.22 7.66
N ARG A 125 -13.03 -15.10 8.33
CA ARG A 125 -14.02 -14.43 9.19
C ARG A 125 -15.21 -13.90 8.40
N TYR A 126 -15.01 -13.43 7.17
CA TYR A 126 -16.11 -13.08 6.28
C TYR A 126 -17.04 -14.26 5.97
N ARG A 127 -16.56 -15.49 6.10
CA ARG A 127 -17.37 -16.72 5.96
C ARG A 127 -17.89 -17.28 7.28
N GLY A 128 -17.71 -16.57 8.40
CA GLY A 128 -18.20 -16.97 9.71
C GLY A 128 -17.27 -17.87 10.51
N TYR A 129 -16.06 -18.16 10.02
CA TYR A 129 -15.07 -18.94 10.77
C TYR A 129 -14.29 -18.07 11.78
N ALA A 130 -13.79 -18.68 12.85
CA ALA A 130 -13.05 -18.02 13.92
C ALA A 130 -11.65 -18.64 14.09
N PRO A 131 -10.69 -18.35 13.17
CA PRO A 131 -9.32 -18.85 13.28
C PRO A 131 -8.60 -18.30 14.51
N ILE A 132 -7.54 -19.00 14.94
CA ILE A 132 -6.79 -18.65 16.16
C ILE A 132 -5.61 -17.74 15.79
N ASP A 133 -5.75 -16.45 16.08
CA ASP A 133 -4.89 -15.42 15.49
C ASP A 133 -3.49 -15.30 16.13
N ALA A 134 -3.44 -14.91 17.41
CA ALA A 134 -2.19 -14.53 18.09
C ALA A 134 -1.08 -15.59 18.00
N PRO A 135 -1.31 -16.88 18.34
CA PRO A 135 -0.27 -17.89 18.21
C PRO A 135 0.12 -18.14 16.75
N ALA A 136 -0.78 -17.96 15.78
CA ALA A 136 -0.49 -18.17 14.38
C ALA A 136 0.44 -17.08 13.82
N TYR A 137 0.23 -15.81 14.15
CA TYR A 137 1.15 -14.73 13.77
C TYR A 137 2.54 -14.94 14.36
N VAL A 138 2.61 -15.32 15.64
CA VAL A 138 3.89 -15.64 16.30
C VAL A 138 4.57 -16.81 15.59
N ALA A 139 3.83 -17.88 15.26
CA ALA A 139 4.36 -19.03 14.56
C ALA A 139 4.92 -18.65 13.17
N VAL A 140 4.23 -17.83 12.39
CA VAL A 140 4.71 -17.35 11.07
C VAL A 140 6.03 -16.61 11.19
N ILE A 141 6.16 -15.70 12.17
CA ILE A 141 7.40 -14.95 12.39
C ILE A 141 8.54 -15.90 12.83
N LEU A 142 8.25 -16.80 13.76
CA LEU A 142 9.22 -17.80 14.24
C LEU A 142 9.66 -18.75 13.12
N LEU A 143 8.77 -19.10 12.17
CA LEU A 143 9.12 -19.93 11.02
C LEU A 143 10.15 -19.25 10.11
N GLN A 144 10.03 -17.94 9.87
CA GLN A 144 11.03 -17.19 9.09
C GLN A 144 12.38 -17.13 9.80
N PHE A 145 12.34 -16.91 11.12
CA PHE A 145 13.55 -16.91 11.92
C PHE A 145 14.20 -18.31 12.01
N ALA A 146 13.40 -19.36 12.14
CA ALA A 146 13.86 -20.75 12.15
C ALA A 146 14.53 -21.11 10.80
N ALA A 147 13.91 -20.76 9.67
CA ALA A 147 14.50 -20.95 8.35
C ALA A 147 15.85 -20.25 8.22
N TRP A 148 15.97 -18.99 8.67
CA TRP A 148 17.26 -18.30 8.67
C TRP A 148 18.33 -18.98 9.53
N ASN A 149 17.95 -19.54 10.67
CA ASN A 149 18.88 -20.26 11.55
C ASN A 149 19.37 -21.56 10.91
N VAL A 150 18.48 -22.31 10.26
CA VAL A 150 18.80 -23.53 9.52
C VAL A 150 19.73 -23.21 8.35
N SER A 151 19.42 -22.16 7.59
CA SER A 151 20.24 -21.68 6.47
C SER A 151 21.69 -21.32 6.84
N ARG A 152 21.98 -21.04 8.12
CA ARG A 152 23.34 -20.74 8.61
C ARG A 152 24.12 -21.98 9.09
N GLY A 153 23.65 -23.18 8.75
CA GLY A 153 24.36 -24.42 9.06
C GLY A 153 24.27 -24.87 10.51
N LYS A 154 23.27 -24.39 11.27
CA LYS A 154 23.01 -24.95 12.60
C LYS A 154 22.47 -26.38 12.45
N LEU A 155 23.09 -27.34 13.16
CA LEU A 155 22.81 -28.78 13.06
C LEU A 155 21.34 -29.16 13.34
N ILE A 156 20.58 -28.34 14.08
CA ILE A 156 19.23 -28.69 14.54
C ILE A 156 18.18 -27.89 13.77
N ASN A 157 17.40 -28.60 12.94
CA ASN A 157 16.23 -28.04 12.29
C ASN A 157 15.04 -27.97 13.27
N PHE A 158 14.76 -26.78 13.80
CA PHE A 158 13.66 -26.55 14.74
C PHE A 158 12.28 -26.41 14.07
N ILE A 159 12.17 -26.38 12.74
CA ILE A 159 10.89 -26.16 12.04
C ILE A 159 9.86 -27.25 12.37
N PRO A 160 10.17 -28.56 12.31
CA PRO A 160 9.21 -29.60 12.66
C PRO A 160 8.74 -29.51 14.12
N VAL A 161 9.67 -29.19 15.04
CA VAL A 161 9.36 -29.01 16.47
C VAL A 161 8.45 -27.80 16.66
N LEU A 162 8.75 -26.67 16.01
CA LEU A 162 7.94 -25.46 16.07
C LEU A 162 6.53 -25.71 15.55
N LEU A 163 6.37 -26.40 14.42
CA LEU A 163 5.07 -26.76 13.87
C LEU A 163 4.32 -27.73 14.80
N ALA A 164 4.98 -28.73 15.36
CA ALA A 164 4.37 -29.67 16.29
C ALA A 164 3.87 -28.97 17.57
N VAL A 165 4.71 -28.13 18.18
CA VAL A 165 4.34 -27.35 19.38
C VAL A 165 3.19 -26.37 19.06
N PHE A 166 3.23 -25.73 17.90
CA PHE A 166 2.15 -24.85 17.45
C PHE A 166 0.83 -25.61 17.27
N THR A 167 0.84 -26.75 16.57
CA THR A 167 -0.35 -27.59 16.35
C THR A 167 -0.91 -28.12 17.67
N LEU A 168 -0.05 -28.59 18.58
CA LEU A 168 -0.47 -29.06 19.89
C LEU A 168 -1.06 -27.91 20.72
N GLY A 169 -0.37 -26.77 20.78
CA GLY A 169 -0.80 -25.59 21.54
C GLY A 169 -2.13 -25.01 21.05
N THR A 170 -2.33 -24.92 19.73
CA THR A 170 -3.59 -24.45 19.14
C THR A 170 -4.74 -25.43 19.40
N THR A 171 -4.48 -26.73 19.37
CA THR A 171 -5.46 -27.76 19.69
C THR A 171 -5.89 -27.68 21.16
N ILE A 172 -4.93 -27.61 22.10
CA ILE A 172 -5.21 -27.44 23.53
C ILE A 172 -6.00 -26.15 23.77
N TYR A 173 -5.55 -25.02 23.19
CA TYR A 173 -6.22 -23.74 23.32
C TYR A 173 -7.68 -23.78 22.84
N ALA A 174 -7.94 -24.42 21.70
CA ALA A 174 -9.29 -24.53 21.13
C ALA A 174 -10.21 -25.39 21.99
N ILE A 175 -9.70 -26.48 22.58
CA ILE A 175 -10.45 -27.34 23.50
C ILE A 175 -10.82 -26.57 24.78
N LEU A 176 -9.86 -25.85 25.37
CA LEU A 176 -10.07 -25.10 26.61
C LEU A 176 -11.08 -23.95 26.45
N ARG A 177 -11.11 -23.30 25.28
CA ARG A 177 -11.99 -22.15 25.01
C ARG A 177 -13.42 -22.53 24.59
N LYS A 178 -13.75 -23.83 24.42
CA LYS A 178 -15.06 -24.32 23.94
C LYS A 178 -15.58 -23.56 22.72
N ASN A 179 -14.71 -23.33 21.74
CA ASN A 179 -15.07 -22.61 20.52
C ASN A 179 -16.18 -23.34 19.75
N LYS A 180 -17.02 -22.59 19.03
CA LYS A 180 -17.92 -23.16 18.02
C LYS A 180 -17.05 -23.80 16.92
N GLU A 181 -17.36 -25.04 16.54
CA GLU A 181 -16.63 -25.80 15.51
C GLU A 181 -15.10 -25.82 15.69
N PRO A 182 -14.60 -26.36 16.81
CA PRO A 182 -13.18 -26.27 17.15
C PRO A 182 -12.30 -26.94 16.09
N LEU A 183 -12.73 -28.08 15.54
CA LEU A 183 -11.98 -28.83 14.54
C LEU A 183 -11.74 -28.03 13.24
N VAL A 184 -12.78 -27.33 12.76
CA VAL A 184 -12.70 -26.54 11.52
C VAL A 184 -11.76 -25.35 11.73
N ASN A 185 -11.91 -24.64 12.85
CA ASN A 185 -11.07 -23.48 13.17
C ASN A 185 -9.60 -23.86 13.36
N ILE A 186 -9.31 -24.99 14.03
CA ILE A 186 -7.94 -25.53 14.15
C ILE A 186 -7.38 -25.84 12.76
N SER A 187 -8.13 -26.57 11.95
CA SER A 187 -7.69 -27.00 10.61
C SER A 187 -7.37 -25.80 9.71
N LEU A 188 -8.24 -24.79 9.70
CA LEU A 188 -8.04 -23.55 8.94
C LEU A 188 -6.84 -22.74 9.46
N THR A 189 -6.60 -22.74 10.77
CA THR A 189 -5.45 -22.06 11.38
C THR A 189 -4.14 -22.75 11.01
N ILE A 190 -4.07 -24.08 11.17
CA ILE A 190 -2.91 -24.88 10.79
C ILE A 190 -2.63 -24.72 9.31
N PHE A 191 -3.67 -24.82 8.47
CA PHE A 191 -3.53 -24.60 7.03
C PHE A 191 -2.98 -23.21 6.73
N GLY A 192 -3.47 -22.16 7.38
CA GLY A 192 -2.94 -20.80 7.20
C GLY A 192 -1.46 -20.68 7.55
N VAL A 193 -1.02 -21.25 8.68
CA VAL A 193 0.40 -21.21 9.11
C VAL A 193 1.30 -22.05 8.21
N VAL A 194 0.84 -23.22 7.78
CA VAL A 194 1.59 -24.07 6.84
C VAL A 194 1.66 -23.44 5.46
N TYR A 195 0.51 -23.07 4.90
CA TYR A 195 0.40 -22.54 3.56
C TYR A 195 1.04 -21.16 3.41
N VAL A 196 0.78 -20.23 4.34
CA VAL A 196 1.34 -18.87 4.27
C VAL A 196 2.67 -18.80 4.99
N GLY A 197 2.82 -19.33 6.19
CA GLY A 197 4.06 -19.18 6.96
C GLY A 197 5.20 -20.04 6.45
N TRP A 198 4.97 -21.35 6.39
CA TRP A 198 6.03 -22.31 6.06
C TRP A 198 6.43 -22.25 4.59
N LEU A 199 5.49 -22.16 3.64
CA LEU A 199 5.87 -22.03 2.22
C LEU A 199 6.62 -20.73 1.94
N PHE A 200 6.28 -19.63 2.61
CA PHE A 200 6.97 -18.34 2.43
C PHE A 200 8.41 -18.38 2.97
N SER A 201 8.70 -19.26 3.93
CA SER A 201 10.07 -19.45 4.44
C SER A 201 11.03 -20.09 3.44
N TYR A 202 10.50 -20.70 2.37
CA TYR A 202 11.33 -21.17 1.25
C TYR A 202 12.02 -20.03 0.51
N LEU A 203 11.51 -18.78 0.56
CA LEU A 203 12.24 -17.63 0.04
C LEU A 203 13.54 -17.39 0.82
N VAL A 204 13.53 -17.63 2.13
CA VAL A 204 14.71 -17.51 3.01
C VAL A 204 15.71 -18.63 2.70
N PHE A 205 15.23 -19.85 2.50
CA PHE A 205 16.07 -20.98 2.08
C PHE A 205 16.71 -20.74 0.72
N LEU A 206 15.90 -20.37 -0.28
CA LEU A 206 16.33 -20.11 -1.65
C LEU A 206 17.42 -19.03 -1.71
N ARG A 207 17.25 -17.93 -0.95
CA ARG A 207 18.25 -16.87 -0.85
C ARG A 207 19.58 -17.37 -0.28
N SER A 208 19.51 -18.33 0.63
CA SER A 208 20.65 -18.80 1.41
C SER A 208 21.31 -20.05 0.80
N LEU A 209 20.83 -20.53 -0.36
CA LEU A 209 21.43 -21.67 -1.03
C LEU A 209 22.85 -21.35 -1.50
N PRO A 210 23.87 -22.11 -1.04
CA PRO A 210 25.21 -21.97 -1.55
C PRO A 210 25.33 -22.59 -2.95
N GLY A 211 26.14 -21.97 -3.81
CA GLY A 211 26.83 -22.70 -4.89
C GLY A 211 26.05 -23.11 -6.16
N VAL A 212 24.79 -22.72 -6.37
CA VAL A 212 24.03 -23.17 -7.56
C VAL A 212 24.18 -22.24 -8.78
N VAL A 213 24.51 -20.97 -8.57
CA VAL A 213 24.57 -19.95 -9.62
C VAL A 213 26.02 -19.66 -10.00
N ALA A 214 26.39 -19.93 -11.24
CA ALA A 214 27.71 -19.67 -11.80
C ALA A 214 27.61 -18.55 -12.85
N MET A 215 27.46 -17.31 -12.39
CA MET A 215 27.42 -16.15 -13.30
C MET A 215 28.84 -15.64 -13.57
N PRO A 216 29.37 -15.78 -14.80
CA PRO A 216 30.58 -15.06 -15.21
C PRO A 216 30.22 -13.58 -15.44
N LEU A 217 30.91 -12.67 -14.76
CA LEU A 217 30.81 -11.25 -15.05
C LEU A 217 31.35 -10.98 -16.47
N PRO A 218 30.77 -10.03 -17.22
CA PRO A 218 31.21 -9.67 -18.58
C PRO A 218 32.70 -9.28 -18.69
N PHE A 219 33.35 -9.01 -17.55
CA PHE A 219 34.76 -8.61 -17.45
C PHE A 219 35.65 -9.61 -16.70
N GLY A 220 35.19 -10.85 -16.52
CA GLY A 220 35.96 -11.89 -15.82
C GLY A 220 35.91 -11.71 -14.29
N GLY A 221 34.95 -12.39 -13.66
CA GLY A 221 34.79 -12.41 -12.21
C GLY A 221 33.52 -13.15 -11.83
N HIS A 222 33.37 -13.52 -10.56
CA HIS A 222 32.16 -14.15 -10.04
C HIS A 222 31.59 -13.29 -8.92
N PHE A 223 30.26 -13.21 -8.81
CA PHE A 223 29.65 -12.62 -7.63
C PHE A 223 30.07 -13.38 -6.36
N PRO A 224 30.16 -12.68 -5.20
CA PRO A 224 30.43 -13.32 -3.93
C PRO A 224 29.48 -14.51 -3.73
N GLU A 225 29.97 -15.64 -3.20
CA GLU A 225 29.13 -16.84 -3.01
C GLU A 225 27.86 -16.54 -2.21
N ALA A 226 27.96 -15.64 -1.23
CA ALA A 226 26.85 -15.17 -0.44
C ALA A 226 25.70 -14.60 -1.30
N ALA A 227 26.01 -13.96 -2.43
CA ALA A 227 25.06 -13.30 -3.34
C ALA A 227 24.39 -14.23 -4.36
N ARG A 228 24.80 -15.50 -4.44
CA ARG A 228 24.32 -16.42 -5.50
C ARG A 228 22.85 -16.83 -5.31
N GLY A 229 22.44 -17.19 -4.10
CA GLY A 229 21.04 -17.56 -3.82
C GLY A 229 20.05 -16.40 -3.98
N ALA A 230 20.49 -15.14 -3.85
CA ALA A 230 19.66 -13.97 -4.13
C ALA A 230 19.16 -13.93 -5.59
N TRP A 231 19.99 -14.34 -6.55
CA TRP A 231 19.59 -14.42 -7.96
C TRP A 231 18.52 -15.49 -8.21
N LEU A 232 18.51 -16.58 -7.43
CA LEU A 232 17.45 -17.59 -7.50
C LEU A 232 16.11 -17.06 -7.01
N VAL A 233 16.11 -16.17 -6.01
CA VAL A 233 14.87 -15.51 -5.57
C VAL A 233 14.29 -14.67 -6.71
N LEU A 234 15.11 -13.83 -7.35
CA LEU A 234 14.66 -13.04 -8.50
C LEU A 234 14.23 -13.90 -9.68
N TYR A 235 14.91 -15.02 -9.92
CA TYR A 235 14.53 -16.01 -10.92
C TYR A 235 13.09 -16.52 -10.69
N VAL A 236 12.75 -16.95 -9.47
CA VAL A 236 11.39 -17.43 -9.16
C VAL A 236 10.35 -16.35 -9.39
N PHE A 237 10.63 -15.10 -9.00
CA PHE A 237 9.73 -13.97 -9.28
C PHE A 237 9.58 -13.72 -10.79
N ALA A 238 10.68 -13.72 -11.54
CA ALA A 238 10.66 -13.51 -13.00
C ALA A 238 9.86 -14.59 -13.72
N VAL A 239 10.06 -15.87 -13.35
CA VAL A 239 9.31 -17.00 -13.92
C VAL A 239 7.84 -16.92 -13.55
N THR A 240 7.50 -16.60 -12.30
CA THR A 240 6.11 -16.48 -11.84
C THR A 240 5.38 -15.32 -12.52
N TRP A 241 6.00 -14.14 -12.58
CA TRP A 241 5.43 -12.97 -13.26
C TRP A 241 5.32 -13.19 -14.78
N GLY A 242 6.31 -13.85 -15.37
CA GLY A 242 6.27 -14.26 -16.77
C GLY A 242 5.14 -15.25 -17.07
N ALA A 243 4.94 -16.24 -16.20
CA ALA A 243 3.84 -17.19 -16.32
C ALA A 243 2.47 -16.51 -16.21
N ASP A 244 2.30 -15.58 -15.27
CA ASP A 244 1.06 -14.82 -15.12
C ASP A 244 0.78 -13.93 -16.35
N ALA A 245 1.80 -13.25 -16.88
CA ALA A 245 1.70 -12.46 -18.09
C ALA A 245 1.35 -13.33 -19.31
N GLY A 246 2.05 -14.46 -19.49
CA GLY A 246 1.78 -15.42 -20.56
C GLY A 246 0.37 -15.99 -20.48
N ALA A 247 -0.08 -16.37 -19.28
CA ALA A 247 -1.43 -16.87 -19.08
C ALA A 247 -2.50 -15.82 -19.37
N TYR A 248 -2.25 -14.56 -19.00
CA TYR A 248 -3.14 -13.45 -19.29
C TYR A 248 -3.25 -13.17 -20.79
N PHE A 249 -2.12 -13.01 -21.50
CA PHE A 249 -2.15 -12.67 -22.92
C PHE A 249 -2.72 -13.80 -23.78
N VAL A 250 -2.31 -15.05 -23.52
CA VAL A 250 -2.83 -16.21 -24.25
C VAL A 250 -4.30 -16.46 -23.91
N GLY A 251 -4.66 -16.35 -22.63
CA GLY A 251 -6.03 -16.50 -22.17
C GLY A 251 -6.97 -15.43 -22.74
N MET A 252 -6.51 -14.19 -22.87
CA MET A 252 -7.28 -13.10 -23.47
C MET A 252 -7.48 -13.29 -24.97
N ARG A 253 -6.44 -13.73 -25.70
CA ARG A 253 -6.50 -13.81 -27.17
C ARG A 253 -7.15 -15.09 -27.69
N TRP A 254 -6.97 -16.21 -27.00
CA TRP A 254 -7.36 -17.55 -27.44
C TRP A 254 -8.14 -18.36 -26.41
N GLY A 255 -8.43 -17.81 -25.22
CA GLY A 255 -9.17 -18.53 -24.18
C GLY A 255 -10.58 -18.88 -24.61
N LYS A 256 -10.88 -20.18 -24.64
CA LYS A 256 -12.21 -20.72 -24.99
C LYS A 256 -12.74 -21.64 -23.92
N ARG A 257 -11.87 -22.48 -23.33
CA ARG A 257 -12.28 -23.48 -22.35
C ARG A 257 -11.98 -22.98 -20.93
N PRO A 258 -12.99 -22.75 -20.07
CA PRO A 258 -12.75 -22.37 -18.69
C PRO A 258 -12.06 -23.52 -17.93
N LEU A 259 -11.01 -23.19 -17.17
CA LEU A 259 -10.21 -24.16 -16.41
C LEU A 259 -10.93 -24.65 -15.15
N ALA A 260 -11.56 -23.73 -14.41
CA ALA A 260 -12.25 -24.05 -13.17
C ALA A 260 -13.52 -23.19 -13.02
N PRO A 261 -14.62 -23.53 -13.72
CA PRO A 261 -15.81 -22.66 -13.82
C PRO A 261 -16.41 -22.24 -12.48
N ARG A 262 -16.39 -23.15 -11.49
CA ARG A 262 -16.96 -22.91 -10.15
C ARG A 262 -16.06 -22.09 -9.23
N LEU A 263 -14.74 -22.07 -9.47
CA LEU A 263 -13.75 -21.41 -8.60
C LEU A 263 -13.23 -20.10 -9.22
N SER A 264 -12.97 -20.10 -10.51
CA SER A 264 -12.43 -18.97 -11.26
C SER A 264 -12.95 -18.99 -12.71
N PRO A 265 -14.08 -18.33 -12.99
CA PRO A 265 -14.72 -18.39 -14.31
C PRO A 265 -13.90 -17.73 -15.42
N LYS A 266 -12.95 -16.84 -15.08
CA LYS A 266 -12.12 -16.10 -16.04
C LYS A 266 -10.81 -16.82 -16.42
N LYS A 267 -10.43 -17.89 -15.72
CA LYS A 267 -9.21 -18.67 -16.07
C LYS A 267 -9.55 -19.68 -17.15
N THR A 268 -8.74 -19.75 -18.20
CA THR A 268 -8.92 -20.67 -19.33
C THR A 268 -7.80 -21.71 -19.41
N VAL A 269 -8.09 -22.87 -19.99
CA VAL A 269 -7.10 -23.94 -20.22
C VAL A 269 -6.02 -23.45 -21.16
N GLU A 270 -6.40 -22.74 -22.23
CA GLU A 270 -5.45 -22.18 -23.19
C GLU A 270 -4.54 -21.14 -22.52
N GLY A 271 -5.10 -20.31 -21.63
CA GLY A 271 -4.31 -19.41 -20.79
C GLY A 271 -3.33 -20.17 -19.89
N ALA A 272 -3.76 -21.25 -19.22
CA ALA A 272 -2.87 -22.05 -18.38
C ALA A 272 -1.69 -22.64 -19.18
N VAL A 273 -1.95 -23.18 -20.39
CA VAL A 273 -0.90 -23.67 -21.28
C VAL A 273 0.04 -22.54 -21.70
N GLY A 274 -0.50 -21.37 -22.05
CA GLY A 274 0.30 -20.18 -22.36
C GLY A 274 1.19 -19.73 -21.20
N GLY A 275 0.67 -19.81 -19.97
CA GLY A 275 1.44 -19.53 -18.76
C GLY A 275 2.59 -20.51 -18.56
N ILE A 276 2.36 -21.81 -18.73
CA ILE A 276 3.41 -22.84 -18.65
C ILE A 276 4.51 -22.58 -19.68
N MET A 277 4.14 -22.34 -20.94
CA MET A 277 5.10 -22.04 -22.02
C MET A 277 5.91 -20.78 -21.73
N ALA A 278 5.26 -19.71 -21.24
CA ALA A 278 5.95 -18.48 -20.86
C ALA A 278 6.88 -18.70 -19.66
N ALA A 279 6.47 -19.50 -18.67
CA ALA A 279 7.32 -19.86 -17.54
C ALA A 279 8.58 -20.61 -18.02
N MET A 280 8.44 -21.59 -18.92
CA MET A 280 9.56 -22.34 -19.49
C MET A 280 10.53 -21.42 -20.23
N VAL A 281 10.01 -20.51 -21.08
CA VAL A 281 10.86 -19.55 -21.79
C VAL A 281 11.60 -18.64 -20.82
N MET A 282 10.90 -18.06 -19.83
CA MET A 282 11.52 -17.21 -18.82
C MET A 282 12.55 -17.96 -17.97
N SER A 283 12.25 -19.22 -17.64
CA SER A 283 13.10 -20.13 -16.90
C SER A 283 14.41 -20.39 -17.65
N VAL A 284 14.33 -20.73 -18.94
CA VAL A 284 15.51 -20.94 -19.78
C VAL A 284 16.31 -19.65 -19.97
N LEU A 285 15.66 -18.53 -20.30
CA LEU A 285 16.34 -17.25 -20.54
C LEU A 285 17.06 -16.76 -19.28
N TRP A 286 16.37 -16.72 -18.14
CA TRP A 286 16.97 -16.25 -16.89
C TRP A 286 17.96 -17.27 -16.34
N GLY A 287 17.63 -18.56 -16.41
CA GLY A 287 18.47 -19.64 -15.89
C GLY A 287 19.81 -19.70 -16.60
N THR A 288 19.82 -19.68 -17.93
CA THR A 288 21.06 -19.62 -18.71
C THR A 288 21.82 -18.33 -18.46
N TRP A 289 21.12 -17.19 -18.32
CA TRP A 289 21.76 -15.90 -18.01
C TRP A 289 22.50 -15.90 -16.67
N ILE A 290 21.98 -16.60 -15.65
CA ILE A 290 22.65 -16.74 -14.36
C ILE A 290 23.58 -17.97 -14.27
N GLY A 291 23.74 -18.72 -15.36
CA GLY A 291 24.60 -19.90 -15.42
C GLY A 291 24.07 -21.12 -14.66
N LEU A 292 22.74 -21.26 -14.56
CA LEU A 292 22.12 -22.50 -14.11
C LEU A 292 22.31 -23.60 -15.18
N PRO A 293 22.66 -24.84 -14.78
CA PRO A 293 22.63 -25.98 -15.68
C PRO A 293 21.25 -26.15 -16.32
N TRP A 294 21.22 -26.54 -17.60
CA TRP A 294 19.97 -26.69 -18.36
C TRP A 294 18.96 -27.63 -17.70
N MET A 295 19.43 -28.64 -16.96
CA MET A 295 18.59 -29.58 -16.19
C MET A 295 17.80 -28.91 -15.06
N HIS A 296 18.24 -27.75 -14.57
CA HIS A 296 17.55 -26.97 -13.55
C HIS A 296 16.65 -25.87 -14.14
N CYS A 297 16.65 -25.70 -15.45
CA CYS A 297 15.86 -24.70 -16.18
C CYS A 297 14.58 -25.27 -16.82
N LEU A 298 14.42 -26.59 -16.88
CA LEU A 298 13.25 -27.30 -17.43
C LEU A 298 12.39 -27.88 -16.30
#